data_AF-A0A517NS01-F1
#
_entry.id   AF-A0A517NS01-F1
#
_cell.length_a   1.000
_cell.length_b   1.000
_cell.length_c   1.000
_cell.angle_alpha   90.00
_cell.angle_beta   90.00
_cell.angle_gamma   90.00
#
_symmetry.space_group_name_H-M   'P 1'
#
loop_
_entity.id
_entity.type
_entity.pdbx_description
1 polymer ?
#
loop_
_entity_poly.entity_id
_entity_poly.type
_entity_poly.pdbx_seq_one_letter_code
_entity_poly.pdbx_strand_id
1 'polypeptide(L)'
;MSDSQTILVHIQTLLTENQSNEAEDVAGPIQLEGDQLSLVGGKAIVCVELFANEGRRTSAKMVHAHVITRLAGNEGDDVSTIDLPACVVGIDGVHAAALFDVARVWVDLVAGPVLSTVLQRPVLNAERLELPGPAGKSGLDGYVGQVGFRFDELPAESKIAHAPLFADVVNLASPRRMHLAKATLDGAAGPRWRYTVEVNGHESTYADPDWQGLSEKTHGGIAIRFAVLQSSEQTAWGSERETIDASIFRYVELHEQVELEEVDQRFYQAMQDAQLTEQIIDFVPLACARIAFGDLVRNWPGEFYAVGPGGRLSSPHRLMDEVTFARSIGLAPVLRSERYLAGLQNCAKRSPGFAAIDQTSRNGSKSENLELLPLLIPVDGADQEDIRIAMKSLPDRKPQTLRPWWRFW
;
A
#
# COMPACT_ATOMS: atom_id res chain seq x y z
N MET A 1 -33.66 -9.70 5.50
CA MET A 1 -32.25 -9.71 5.92
C MET A 1 -31.48 -8.94 4.88
N SER A 2 -30.65 -7.98 5.26
CA SER A 2 -29.78 -7.29 4.32
C SER A 2 -28.62 -8.21 3.87
N ASP A 3 -27.97 -7.87 2.78
CA ASP A 3 -26.77 -8.58 2.31
C ASP A 3 -25.65 -8.54 3.38
N SER A 4 -25.45 -7.39 4.06
CA SER A 4 -24.53 -7.26 5.20
C SER A 4 -24.87 -8.23 6.33
N GLN A 5 -26.15 -8.31 6.72
CA GLN A 5 -26.59 -9.27 7.74
C GLN A 5 -26.40 -10.73 7.29
N THR A 6 -26.61 -11.01 6.01
CA THR A 6 -26.42 -12.35 5.45
C THR A 6 -24.94 -12.76 5.54
N ILE A 7 -24.01 -11.87 5.20
CA ILE A 7 -22.58 -12.09 5.36
C ILE A 7 -22.23 -12.34 6.84
N LEU A 8 -22.75 -11.54 7.78
CA LEU A 8 -22.49 -11.74 9.22
C LEU A 8 -23.00 -13.09 9.74
N VAL A 9 -24.18 -13.53 9.30
CA VAL A 9 -24.72 -14.86 9.63
C VAL A 9 -23.79 -15.96 9.10
N HIS A 10 -23.27 -15.81 7.89
CA HIS A 10 -22.31 -16.77 7.34
C HIS A 10 -20.98 -16.76 8.10
N ILE A 11 -20.46 -15.59 8.48
CA ILE A 11 -19.26 -15.47 9.32
C ILE A 11 -19.47 -16.17 10.66
N GLN A 12 -20.59 -15.91 11.33
CA GLN A 12 -20.94 -16.58 12.59
C GLN A 12 -20.94 -18.10 12.43
N THR A 13 -21.62 -18.61 11.40
CA THR A 13 -21.74 -20.04 11.12
C THR A 13 -20.35 -20.68 10.93
N LEU A 14 -19.54 -20.10 10.05
CA LEU A 14 -18.20 -20.61 9.73
C LEU A 14 -17.24 -20.57 10.93
N LEU A 15 -17.31 -19.51 11.76
CA LEU A 15 -16.49 -19.43 12.98
C LEU A 15 -16.91 -20.49 14.02
N THR A 16 -18.21 -20.73 14.19
CA THR A 16 -18.71 -21.78 15.09
C THR A 16 -18.28 -23.18 14.62
N GLU A 17 -18.30 -23.43 13.32
CA GLU A 17 -17.80 -24.67 12.71
C GLU A 17 -16.30 -24.85 12.95
N ASN A 18 -15.49 -23.80 12.72
CA ASN A 18 -14.05 -23.84 12.98
C ASN A 18 -13.72 -24.03 14.47
N GLN A 19 -14.42 -23.35 15.39
CA GLN A 19 -14.26 -23.54 16.84
C GLN A 19 -14.53 -24.99 17.28
N SER A 20 -15.48 -25.67 16.65
CA SER A 20 -15.81 -27.06 16.98
C SER A 20 -14.70 -28.05 16.59
N ASN A 21 -13.81 -27.64 15.68
CA ASN A 21 -12.67 -28.42 15.21
C ASN A 21 -11.35 -28.06 15.92
N GLU A 22 -11.32 -26.96 16.66
CA GLU A 22 -10.16 -26.51 17.43
C GLU A 22 -10.17 -27.07 18.86
N ALA A 23 -8.98 -27.26 19.44
CA ALA A 23 -8.86 -27.73 20.82
C ALA A 23 -9.25 -26.67 21.86
N GLU A 24 -9.28 -25.40 21.46
CA GLU A 24 -9.57 -24.25 22.31
C GLU A 24 -10.58 -23.31 21.64
N ASP A 25 -11.39 -22.64 22.46
CA ASP A 25 -12.34 -21.63 22.00
C ASP A 25 -11.60 -20.35 21.53
N VAL A 26 -11.39 -20.24 20.22
CA VAL A 26 -10.62 -19.15 19.59
C VAL A 26 -11.42 -17.87 19.35
N ALA A 27 -12.73 -17.94 19.14
CA ALA A 27 -13.56 -16.74 18.94
C ALA A 27 -14.40 -16.38 20.16
N GLY A 28 -14.33 -17.15 21.25
CA GLY A 28 -15.16 -16.94 22.45
C GLY A 28 -16.66 -17.08 22.16
N PRO A 29 -17.51 -16.55 23.07
CA PRO A 29 -18.93 -16.42 22.79
C PRO A 29 -19.18 -15.54 21.55
N ILE A 30 -19.80 -16.11 20.52
CA ILE A 30 -20.16 -15.41 19.28
C ILE A 30 -21.62 -14.94 19.39
N GLN A 31 -21.85 -13.63 19.37
CA GLN A 31 -23.19 -13.04 19.51
C GLN A 31 -23.51 -12.13 18.34
N LEU A 32 -24.56 -12.45 17.59
CA LEU A 32 -25.08 -11.61 16.51
C LEU A 32 -26.20 -10.72 17.06
N GLU A 33 -25.98 -9.41 17.09
CA GLU A 33 -26.95 -8.42 17.53
C GLU A 33 -27.16 -7.37 16.44
N GLY A 34 -28.33 -7.41 15.78
CA GLY A 34 -28.68 -6.44 14.73
C GLY A 34 -27.81 -6.58 13.47
N ASP A 35 -26.88 -5.64 13.30
CA ASP A 35 -25.95 -5.52 12.18
C ASP A 35 -24.47 -5.69 12.61
N GLN A 36 -24.25 -6.30 13.79
CA GLN A 36 -22.92 -6.47 14.36
C GLN A 36 -22.75 -7.88 14.93
N LEU A 37 -21.53 -8.42 14.78
CA LEU A 37 -21.13 -9.69 15.36
C LEU A 37 -20.07 -9.45 16.43
N SER A 38 -20.41 -9.75 17.69
CA SER A 38 -19.51 -9.66 18.83
C SER A 38 -18.72 -10.96 19.00
N LEU A 39 -17.40 -10.82 19.12
CA LEU A 39 -16.42 -11.90 19.26
C LEU A 39 -15.56 -11.67 20.51
N VAL A 40 -14.99 -12.75 21.04
CA VAL A 40 -14.02 -12.78 22.16
C VAL A 40 -14.55 -12.02 23.38
N GLY A 41 -15.84 -12.24 23.70
CA GLY A 41 -16.51 -11.56 24.81
C GLY A 41 -16.66 -10.04 24.62
N GLY A 42 -16.81 -9.57 23.39
CA GLY A 42 -17.02 -8.16 23.05
C GLY A 42 -15.74 -7.35 22.82
N LYS A 43 -14.56 -7.99 22.85
CA LYS A 43 -13.28 -7.31 22.55
C LYS A 43 -13.11 -6.99 21.07
N ALA A 44 -13.81 -7.72 20.19
CA ALA A 44 -13.86 -7.48 18.77
C ALA A 44 -15.31 -7.46 18.29
N ILE A 45 -15.68 -6.42 17.55
CA ILE A 45 -17.00 -6.27 16.92
C ILE A 45 -16.80 -6.24 15.41
N VAL A 46 -17.50 -7.12 14.68
CA VAL A 46 -17.43 -7.20 13.22
C VAL A 46 -18.68 -6.59 12.60
N CYS A 47 -18.46 -5.66 11.66
CA CYS A 47 -19.49 -5.01 10.86
C CYS A 47 -19.21 -5.22 9.37
N VAL A 48 -20.23 -5.11 8.51
CA VAL A 48 -20.08 -5.28 7.06
C VAL A 48 -20.67 -4.09 6.31
N GLU A 49 -19.82 -3.41 5.56
CA GLU A 49 -20.20 -2.35 4.63
C GLU A 49 -20.05 -2.86 3.19
N LEU A 50 -21.12 -2.72 2.40
CA LEU A 50 -21.09 -3.11 0.98
C LEU A 50 -20.67 -1.93 0.12
N PHE A 51 -19.75 -2.17 -0.80
CA PHE A 51 -19.31 -1.12 -1.71
C PHE A 51 -20.39 -0.90 -2.79
N ALA A 52 -21.16 0.19 -2.66
CA ALA A 52 -22.36 0.43 -3.47
C ALA A 52 -22.09 0.94 -4.91
N ASN A 53 -20.84 1.12 -5.33
CA ASN A 53 -20.50 1.82 -6.57
C ASN A 53 -19.47 1.07 -7.42
N GLU A 54 -19.93 0.12 -8.23
CA GLU A 54 -19.30 -0.11 -9.53
C GLU A 54 -20.30 0.26 -10.63
N GLY A 55 -20.35 1.55 -10.95
CA GLY A 55 -21.18 2.13 -12.01
C GLY A 55 -20.92 1.60 -13.43
N ARG A 56 -20.16 0.50 -13.60
CA ARG A 56 -20.01 -0.25 -14.85
C ARG A 56 -19.72 -1.73 -14.54
N ARG A 57 -20.76 -2.57 -14.60
CA ARG A 57 -20.65 -4.04 -14.76
C ARG A 57 -20.05 -4.86 -13.60
N THR A 58 -20.45 -4.65 -12.35
CA THR A 58 -20.47 -5.82 -11.44
C THR A 58 -21.57 -6.75 -11.96
N SER A 59 -21.17 -7.82 -12.64
CA SER A 59 -22.10 -8.93 -12.87
C SER A 59 -22.66 -9.37 -11.51
N ALA A 60 -23.90 -9.88 -11.46
CA ALA A 60 -24.55 -10.45 -10.25
C ALA A 60 -23.81 -11.66 -9.61
N LYS A 61 -22.54 -11.82 -9.98
CA LYS A 61 -21.58 -12.87 -9.69
C LYS A 61 -20.43 -12.41 -8.79
N MET A 62 -20.40 -11.13 -8.42
CA MET A 62 -19.32 -10.56 -7.61
C MET A 62 -19.91 -9.65 -6.54
N VAL A 63 -19.46 -9.83 -5.30
CA VAL A 63 -19.78 -8.96 -4.17
C VAL A 63 -18.48 -8.43 -3.57
N HIS A 64 -18.36 -7.11 -3.52
CA HIS A 64 -17.27 -6.42 -2.83
C HIS A 64 -17.79 -5.88 -1.48
N ALA A 65 -17.21 -6.35 -0.39
CA ALA A 65 -17.53 -5.93 0.96
C ALA A 65 -16.28 -5.45 1.71
N HIS A 66 -16.46 -4.41 2.52
CA HIS A 66 -15.55 -4.03 3.57
C HIS A 66 -16.05 -4.67 4.88
N VAL A 67 -15.33 -5.68 5.35
CA VAL A 67 -15.60 -6.31 6.64
C VAL A 67 -14.72 -5.64 7.69
N ILE A 68 -15.33 -4.87 8.57
CA ILE A 68 -14.64 -4.01 9.52
C ILE A 68 -14.63 -4.69 10.88
N THR A 69 -13.43 -4.98 11.40
CA THR A 69 -13.30 -5.40 12.80
C THR A 69 -12.92 -4.20 13.65
N ARG A 70 -13.80 -3.82 14.58
CA ARG A 70 -13.55 -2.84 15.61
C ARG A 70 -13.04 -3.52 16.87
N LEU A 71 -11.84 -3.15 17.30
CA LEU A 71 -11.23 -3.61 18.54
C LEU A 71 -11.40 -2.57 19.63
N ALA A 72 -11.67 -3.03 20.86
CA ALA A 72 -11.59 -2.15 22.03
C ALA A 72 -10.15 -1.63 22.20
N GLY A 73 -9.99 -0.32 22.39
CA GLY A 73 -8.70 0.28 22.73
C GLY A 73 -8.20 -0.24 24.09
N ASN A 74 -6.89 -0.17 24.32
CA ASN A 74 -6.36 -0.51 25.64
C ASN A 74 -6.63 0.62 26.64
N GLU A 75 -6.73 0.28 27.92
CA GLU A 75 -6.75 1.29 28.99
C GLU A 75 -5.48 2.16 28.89
N GLY A 76 -5.67 3.47 28.64
CA GLY A 76 -4.59 4.44 28.48
C GLY A 76 -4.33 4.93 27.05
N ASP A 77 -4.99 4.37 26.03
CA ASP A 77 -4.97 4.93 24.68
C ASP A 77 -5.96 6.11 24.58
N ASP A 78 -5.56 7.23 23.94
CA ASP A 78 -6.46 8.37 23.62
C ASP A 78 -7.59 7.98 22.65
N VAL A 79 -7.48 6.81 22.01
CA VAL A 79 -8.46 6.28 21.06
C VAL A 79 -9.19 5.10 21.69
N SER A 80 -10.50 5.24 21.89
CA SER A 80 -11.34 4.21 22.51
C SER A 80 -11.54 2.95 21.66
N THR A 81 -11.37 3.04 20.34
CA THR A 81 -11.57 1.92 19.42
C THR A 81 -10.66 1.98 18.20
N ILE A 82 -10.19 0.82 17.74
CA ILE A 82 -9.37 0.69 16.52
C ILE A 82 -10.16 -0.07 15.46
N ASP A 83 -10.37 0.53 14.30
CA ASP A 83 -11.06 -0.11 13.18
C ASP A 83 -10.05 -0.73 12.19
N LEU A 84 -10.27 -2.00 11.85
CA LEU A 84 -9.45 -2.80 10.93
C LEU A 84 -10.30 -3.24 9.73
N PRO A 85 -10.48 -2.37 8.71
CA PRO A 85 -11.31 -2.68 7.55
C PRO A 85 -10.59 -3.60 6.56
N ALA A 86 -11.21 -4.75 6.28
CA ALA A 86 -10.75 -5.72 5.28
C ALA A 86 -11.55 -5.58 3.99
N CYS A 87 -10.88 -5.29 2.86
CA CYS A 87 -11.51 -5.36 1.54
C CYS A 87 -11.53 -6.81 1.05
N VAL A 88 -12.73 -7.39 0.97
CA VAL A 88 -12.97 -8.79 0.60
C VAL A 88 -13.90 -8.85 -0.60
N VAL A 89 -13.56 -9.71 -1.57
CA VAL A 89 -14.36 -9.93 -2.77
C VAL A 89 -14.78 -11.40 -2.83
N GLY A 90 -16.10 -11.61 -2.84
CA GLY A 90 -16.72 -12.91 -3.08
C GLY A 90 -17.10 -13.05 -4.55
N ILE A 91 -16.83 -14.20 -5.15
CA ILE A 91 -17.07 -14.46 -6.57
C ILE A 91 -17.77 -15.81 -6.72
N ASP A 92 -18.95 -15.81 -7.33
CA ASP A 92 -19.70 -17.04 -7.63
C ASP A 92 -20.63 -16.85 -8.84
N GLY A 93 -21.22 -17.91 -9.39
CA GLY A 93 -22.27 -17.82 -10.39
C GLY A 93 -23.58 -17.19 -9.91
N VAL A 94 -23.83 -17.14 -8.59
CA VAL A 94 -25.06 -16.62 -7.98
C VAL A 94 -24.76 -15.69 -6.80
N HIS A 95 -25.52 -14.59 -6.67
CA HIS A 95 -25.35 -13.58 -5.62
C HIS A 95 -25.26 -14.14 -4.20
N ALA A 96 -26.19 -15.03 -3.81
CA ALA A 96 -26.19 -15.62 -2.46
C ALA A 96 -24.91 -16.42 -2.17
N ALA A 97 -24.39 -17.14 -3.16
CA ALA A 97 -23.13 -17.87 -3.04
C ALA A 97 -21.92 -16.92 -3.04
N ALA A 98 -21.99 -15.79 -3.76
CA ALA A 98 -20.97 -14.74 -3.67
C ALA A 98 -20.94 -14.06 -2.28
N LEU A 99 -22.10 -13.85 -1.63
CA LEU A 99 -22.16 -13.38 -0.24
C LEU A 99 -21.54 -14.39 0.74
N PHE A 100 -21.81 -15.68 0.54
CA PHE A 100 -21.16 -16.74 1.31
C PHE A 100 -19.64 -16.75 1.07
N ASP A 101 -19.19 -16.57 -0.18
CA ASP A 101 -17.76 -16.51 -0.50
C ASP A 101 -17.07 -15.32 0.18
N VAL A 102 -17.70 -14.15 0.27
CA VAL A 102 -17.18 -13.02 1.09
C VAL A 102 -16.92 -13.47 2.52
N ALA A 103 -17.90 -14.08 3.18
CA ALA A 103 -17.80 -14.53 4.56
C ALA A 103 -16.69 -15.57 4.74
N ARG A 104 -16.66 -16.57 3.85
CA ARG A 104 -15.63 -17.62 3.81
C ARG A 104 -14.24 -17.03 3.74
N VAL A 105 -14.03 -16.05 2.88
CA VAL A 105 -12.70 -15.49 2.61
C VAL A 105 -12.22 -14.64 3.77
N TRP A 106 -13.14 -13.92 4.43
CA TRP A 106 -12.81 -13.24 5.66
C TRP A 106 -12.43 -14.22 6.77
N VAL A 107 -13.19 -15.30 6.97
CA VAL A 107 -12.87 -16.32 7.99
C VAL A 107 -11.54 -17.02 7.68
N ASP A 108 -11.34 -17.43 6.44
CA ASP A 108 -10.15 -18.19 6.02
C ASP A 108 -8.87 -17.36 6.07
N LEU A 109 -8.92 -16.06 5.75
CA LEU A 109 -7.72 -15.25 5.52
C LEU A 109 -7.53 -14.10 6.50
N VAL A 110 -8.61 -13.56 7.09
CA VAL A 110 -8.59 -12.33 7.89
C VAL A 110 -8.82 -12.61 9.38
N ALA A 111 -9.72 -13.53 9.72
CA ALA A 111 -10.10 -13.80 11.10
C ALA A 111 -8.90 -14.26 11.95
N GLY A 112 -8.03 -15.12 11.40
CA GLY A 112 -6.82 -15.58 12.09
C GLY A 112 -5.93 -14.44 12.56
N PRO A 113 -5.39 -13.58 11.68
CA PRO A 113 -4.61 -12.41 12.06
C PRO A 113 -5.30 -11.51 13.09
N VAL A 114 -6.58 -11.20 12.89
CA VAL A 114 -7.36 -10.32 13.78
C VAL A 114 -7.53 -10.91 15.17
N LEU A 115 -8.01 -12.15 15.26
CA LEU A 115 -8.22 -12.82 16.54
C LEU A 115 -6.90 -13.11 17.24
N SER A 116 -5.84 -13.41 16.49
CA SER A 116 -4.50 -13.62 17.06
C SER A 116 -3.96 -12.35 17.72
N THR A 117 -4.23 -11.19 17.14
CA THR A 117 -3.90 -9.90 17.75
C THR A 117 -4.68 -9.66 19.05
N VAL A 118 -5.97 -9.97 19.08
CA VAL A 118 -6.79 -9.82 20.31
C VAL A 118 -6.36 -10.80 21.40
N LEU A 119 -6.01 -12.02 21.03
CA LEU A 119 -5.62 -13.10 21.95
C LEU A 119 -4.13 -13.12 22.27
N GLN A 120 -3.32 -12.30 21.58
CA GLN A 120 -1.86 -12.24 21.71
C GLN A 120 -1.18 -13.61 21.54
N ARG A 121 -1.71 -14.43 20.63
CA ARG A 121 -1.15 -15.73 20.23
C ARG A 121 -1.68 -16.15 18.86
N PRO A 122 -0.97 -16.98 18.08
CA PRO A 122 -1.46 -17.46 16.80
C PRO A 122 -2.72 -18.36 16.94
N VAL A 123 -3.75 -18.11 16.12
CA VAL A 123 -4.99 -18.91 15.98
C VAL A 123 -5.45 -18.97 14.52
N LEU A 124 -6.30 -19.93 14.15
CA LEU A 124 -6.89 -20.08 12.80
C LEU A 124 -5.84 -19.97 11.67
N ASN A 125 -4.76 -20.73 11.77
CA ASN A 125 -3.61 -20.76 10.83
C ASN A 125 -2.84 -19.44 10.68
N ALA A 126 -3.00 -18.48 11.59
CA ALA A 126 -2.13 -17.33 11.63
C ALA A 126 -0.73 -17.70 12.14
N GLU A 127 0.26 -16.93 11.73
CA GLU A 127 1.64 -17.02 12.21
C GLU A 127 2.05 -15.66 12.78
N ARG A 128 3.01 -15.65 13.71
CA ARG A 128 3.60 -14.40 14.18
C ARG A 128 4.47 -13.81 13.06
N LEU A 129 4.31 -12.53 12.81
CA LEU A 129 5.07 -11.76 11.84
C LEU A 129 5.84 -10.68 12.57
N GLU A 130 7.12 -10.54 12.25
CA GLU A 130 7.95 -9.42 12.69
C GLU A 130 8.55 -8.77 11.44
N LEU A 131 8.28 -7.49 11.27
CA LEU A 131 8.77 -6.72 10.14
C LEU A 131 9.88 -5.76 10.60
N PRO A 132 10.98 -5.67 9.84
CA PRO A 132 11.97 -4.66 10.11
C PRO A 132 11.36 -3.27 9.86
N GLY A 133 11.56 -2.37 10.82
CA GLY A 133 11.34 -0.94 10.73
C GLY A 133 12.33 -0.22 9.79
N PRO A 134 12.16 1.10 9.60
CA PRO A 134 13.12 1.92 8.89
C PRO A 134 14.53 1.74 9.47
N ALA A 135 15.54 1.67 8.60
CA ALA A 135 16.94 1.35 8.96
C ALA A 135 17.19 -0.06 9.55
N GLY A 136 16.28 -1.02 9.33
CA GLY A 136 16.48 -2.43 9.69
C GLY A 136 16.31 -2.75 11.17
N LYS A 137 15.73 -1.84 11.96
CA LYS A 137 15.34 -2.08 13.37
C LYS A 137 14.07 -2.95 13.44
N SER A 138 13.62 -3.42 14.60
CA SER A 138 12.26 -3.99 14.70
C SER A 138 11.24 -2.84 14.61
N GLY A 139 10.24 -2.93 13.74
CA GLY A 139 9.32 -1.81 13.48
C GLY A 139 7.86 -2.14 13.77
N LEU A 140 7.35 -3.21 13.15
CA LEU A 140 5.99 -3.69 13.36
C LEU A 140 6.03 -5.18 13.75
N ASP A 141 5.32 -5.54 14.81
CA ASP A 141 4.99 -6.92 15.14
C ASP A 141 3.55 -7.22 14.73
N GLY A 142 3.18 -8.49 14.66
CA GLY A 142 1.83 -8.81 14.23
C GLY A 142 1.58 -10.27 13.96
N TYR A 143 0.45 -10.50 13.31
CA TYR A 143 0.03 -11.82 12.88
C TYR A 143 -0.33 -11.80 11.39
N VAL A 144 0.08 -12.84 10.68
CA VAL A 144 -0.14 -13.00 9.25
C VAL A 144 -0.94 -14.27 8.98
N GLY A 145 -1.91 -14.19 8.08
CA GLY A 145 -2.79 -15.30 7.75
C GLY A 145 -2.16 -16.24 6.73
N GLN A 146 -2.86 -17.32 6.41
CA GLN A 146 -2.52 -18.18 5.29
C GLN A 146 -2.67 -17.47 3.93
N VAL A 147 -2.12 -18.06 2.87
CA VAL A 147 -2.26 -17.54 1.51
C VAL A 147 -3.55 -18.05 0.90
N GLY A 148 -4.44 -17.14 0.51
CA GLY A 148 -5.65 -17.46 -0.22
C GLY A 148 -5.40 -17.43 -1.72
N PHE A 149 -5.75 -18.52 -2.40
CA PHE A 149 -5.69 -18.58 -3.85
C PHE A 149 -7.07 -18.38 -4.48
N ARG A 150 -7.06 -17.73 -5.65
CA ARG A 150 -8.17 -17.75 -6.59
C ARG A 150 -7.66 -18.38 -7.88
N PHE A 151 -8.43 -19.34 -8.40
CA PHE A 151 -8.21 -20.15 -9.62
C PHE A 151 -7.34 -21.41 -9.45
N ASP A 152 -7.60 -22.39 -10.32
CA ASP A 152 -7.40 -23.83 -10.06
C ASP A 152 -5.95 -24.34 -10.10
N GLU A 153 -4.97 -23.54 -10.53
CA GLU A 153 -3.59 -24.01 -10.63
C GLU A 153 -2.60 -22.91 -10.24
N LEU A 154 -2.19 -22.90 -8.96
CA LEU A 154 -1.08 -22.09 -8.50
C LEU A 154 -0.01 -22.96 -7.81
N PRO A 155 1.29 -22.60 -7.95
CA PRO A 155 2.40 -23.38 -7.45
C PRO A 155 2.54 -23.28 -5.93
N ALA A 156 3.28 -24.23 -5.36
CA ALA A 156 3.63 -24.39 -3.94
C ALA A 156 3.42 -23.14 -3.07
N GLU A 157 2.29 -23.14 -2.34
CA GLU A 157 1.89 -22.18 -1.32
C GLU A 157 3.05 -21.66 -0.46
N SER A 158 3.99 -22.55 -0.14
CA SER A 158 5.19 -22.24 0.63
C SER A 158 6.04 -21.11 0.06
N LYS A 159 6.20 -20.96 -1.27
CA LYS A 159 7.02 -19.88 -1.83
C LYS A 159 6.39 -18.50 -1.61
N ILE A 160 5.08 -18.39 -1.81
CA ILE A 160 4.35 -17.13 -1.62
C ILE A 160 4.24 -16.80 -0.12
N ALA A 161 4.04 -17.82 0.72
CA ALA A 161 4.00 -17.67 2.17
C ALA A 161 5.32 -17.15 2.77
N HIS A 162 6.46 -17.35 2.12
CA HIS A 162 7.75 -16.81 2.58
C HIS A 162 8.21 -15.54 1.86
N ALA A 163 7.40 -15.02 0.93
CA ALA A 163 7.76 -13.81 0.21
C ALA A 163 7.57 -12.56 1.09
N PRO A 164 8.33 -11.46 0.87
CA PRO A 164 8.29 -10.25 1.69
C PRO A 164 7.07 -9.36 1.38
N LEU A 165 5.87 -9.94 1.43
CA LEU A 165 4.60 -9.34 0.97
C LEU A 165 4.16 -8.11 1.76
N PHE A 166 4.75 -7.84 2.92
CA PHE A 166 4.37 -6.71 3.78
C PHE A 166 5.53 -5.76 4.06
N ALA A 167 6.67 -5.91 3.36
CA ALA A 167 7.85 -5.08 3.57
C ALA A 167 7.55 -3.57 3.41
N ASP A 168 6.69 -3.23 2.44
CA ASP A 168 6.34 -1.84 2.15
C ASP A 168 5.30 -1.26 3.13
N VAL A 169 4.61 -2.10 3.92
CA VAL A 169 3.55 -1.65 4.84
C VAL A 169 4.12 -0.75 5.93
N VAL A 170 5.30 -1.12 6.44
CA VAL A 170 5.99 -0.32 7.46
C VAL A 170 6.07 1.12 6.98
N ASN A 171 6.43 1.39 5.74
CA ASN A 171 6.55 2.75 5.22
C ASN A 171 5.20 3.36 4.79
N LEU A 172 4.21 2.57 4.35
CA LEU A 172 2.89 3.03 3.91
C LEU A 172 1.86 3.31 5.00
N ALA A 173 2.04 2.74 6.19
CA ALA A 173 1.07 2.82 7.28
C ALA A 173 0.91 4.27 7.79
N SER A 174 -0.33 4.68 8.08
CA SER A 174 -0.61 5.95 8.77
C SER A 174 -0.07 5.91 10.22
N PRO A 175 0.08 7.04 10.93
CA PRO A 175 0.57 7.07 12.31
C PRO A 175 -0.48 6.52 13.30
N ARG A 176 -0.82 5.23 13.18
CA ARG A 176 -1.73 4.53 14.10
C ARG A 176 -1.00 3.36 14.72
N ARG A 177 -1.55 2.89 15.84
CA ARG A 177 -0.98 1.77 16.58
C ARG A 177 -1.08 0.47 15.81
N MET A 178 -2.15 0.27 15.03
CA MET A 178 -2.47 -1.01 14.43
C MET A 178 -3.08 -0.83 13.05
N HIS A 179 -2.73 -1.75 12.16
CA HIS A 179 -3.10 -1.74 10.76
C HIS A 179 -3.49 -3.13 10.30
N LEU A 180 -4.51 -3.21 9.43
CA LEU A 180 -4.77 -4.40 8.64
C LEU A 180 -4.20 -4.19 7.25
N ALA A 181 -3.25 -5.02 6.84
CA ALA A 181 -2.66 -5.02 5.52
C ALA A 181 -3.17 -6.18 4.69
N LYS A 182 -3.32 -5.97 3.39
CA LYS A 182 -3.65 -6.97 2.38
C LYS A 182 -2.63 -6.90 1.25
N ALA A 183 -1.95 -8.00 0.99
CA ALA A 183 -1.09 -8.17 -0.16
C ALA A 183 -1.82 -8.99 -1.22
N THR A 184 -1.78 -8.53 -2.46
CA THR A 184 -2.33 -9.22 -3.63
C THR A 184 -1.23 -9.41 -4.66
N LEU A 185 -1.07 -10.64 -5.13
CA LEU A 185 -0.23 -10.96 -6.29
C LEU A 185 -1.14 -11.35 -7.45
N ASP A 186 -1.09 -10.59 -8.53
CA ASP A 186 -1.79 -10.87 -9.79
C ASP A 186 -0.79 -11.31 -10.85
N GLY A 187 -0.95 -12.55 -11.32
CA GLY A 187 -0.19 -13.13 -12.39
C GLY A 187 -0.98 -13.30 -13.69
N ALA A 188 -0.96 -12.33 -14.60
CA ALA A 188 -1.44 -12.53 -16.00
C ALA A 188 -0.39 -13.27 -16.87
N ALA A 189 -0.76 -14.20 -17.75
CA ALA A 189 0.17 -15.03 -18.56
C ALA A 189 1.45 -14.27 -19.01
N GLY A 190 2.59 -14.58 -18.38
CA GLY A 190 3.86 -13.84 -18.51
C GLY A 190 4.74 -13.99 -17.27
N PRO A 191 6.05 -13.67 -17.34
CA PRO A 191 7.04 -14.05 -16.32
C PRO A 191 6.96 -13.26 -15.01
N ARG A 192 6.15 -12.18 -14.94
CA ARG A 192 6.14 -11.23 -13.83
C ARG A 192 4.85 -11.27 -13.02
N TRP A 193 4.99 -11.00 -11.73
CA TRP A 193 3.88 -10.79 -10.79
C TRP A 193 3.64 -9.30 -10.64
N ARG A 194 2.38 -8.88 -10.70
CA ARG A 194 1.98 -7.58 -10.19
C ARG A 194 1.69 -7.74 -8.71
N TYR A 195 2.38 -6.96 -7.88
CA TYR A 195 2.13 -6.90 -6.44
C TYR A 195 1.30 -5.66 -6.14
N THR A 196 0.35 -5.79 -5.22
CA THR A 196 -0.41 -4.67 -4.68
C THR A 196 -0.53 -4.86 -3.18
N VAL A 197 -0.27 -3.79 -2.42
CA VAL A 197 -0.47 -3.77 -0.98
C VAL A 197 -1.44 -2.67 -0.61
N GLU A 198 -2.45 -3.05 0.16
CA GLU A 198 -3.48 -2.18 0.69
C GLU A 198 -3.34 -2.17 2.22
N VAL A 199 -3.43 -0.99 2.83
CA VAL A 199 -3.44 -0.82 4.29
C VAL A 199 -4.77 -0.20 4.67
N ASN A 200 -5.42 -0.76 5.70
CA ASN A 200 -6.70 -0.33 6.25
C ASN A 200 -7.76 -0.10 5.17
N GLY A 201 -8.07 -1.14 4.38
CA GLY A 201 -9.23 -1.11 3.48
C GLY A 201 -9.16 0.01 2.44
N HIS A 202 -7.97 0.21 1.84
CA HIS A 202 -7.63 1.23 0.85
C HIS A 202 -7.27 2.64 1.39
N GLU A 203 -7.10 2.82 2.71
CA GLU A 203 -6.55 4.07 3.26
C GLU A 203 -5.18 4.40 2.64
N SER A 204 -4.32 3.39 2.47
CA SER A 204 -3.10 3.46 1.67
C SER A 204 -3.10 2.33 0.65
N THR A 205 -2.64 2.58 -0.57
CA THR A 205 -2.47 1.51 -1.58
C THR A 205 -1.24 1.79 -2.44
N TYR A 206 -0.45 0.75 -2.66
CA TYR A 206 0.70 0.77 -3.58
C TYR A 206 0.65 -0.45 -4.50
N ALA A 207 1.00 -0.25 -5.76
CA ALA A 207 1.10 -1.32 -6.75
C ALA A 207 2.48 -1.32 -7.42
N ASP A 208 3.11 -2.48 -7.45
CA ASP A 208 4.38 -2.75 -8.14
C ASP A 208 4.13 -3.69 -9.33
N PRO A 209 4.12 -3.18 -10.58
CA PRO A 209 3.87 -3.99 -11.76
C PRO A 209 5.01 -4.96 -12.11
N ASP A 210 6.20 -4.76 -11.57
CA ASP A 210 7.43 -5.48 -11.90
C ASP A 210 8.09 -6.13 -10.67
N TRP A 211 7.27 -6.52 -9.69
CA TRP A 211 7.73 -7.04 -8.41
C TRP A 211 8.55 -8.33 -8.56
N GLN A 212 9.74 -8.33 -7.95
CA GLN A 212 10.73 -9.42 -8.07
C GLN A 212 10.86 -10.30 -6.82
N GLY A 213 9.89 -10.22 -5.89
CA GLY A 213 9.95 -10.98 -4.63
C GLY A 213 9.80 -12.51 -4.77
N LEU A 214 9.53 -13.01 -5.98
CA LEU A 214 9.45 -14.43 -6.29
C LEU A 214 10.29 -14.76 -7.53
N SER A 215 11.12 -15.80 -7.45
CA SER A 215 11.83 -16.33 -8.61
C SER A 215 10.86 -17.07 -9.55
N GLU A 216 10.84 -16.63 -10.81
CA GLU A 216 10.05 -17.10 -11.96
C GLU A 216 8.58 -17.50 -11.69
N LYS A 217 7.68 -16.80 -12.40
CA LYS A 217 6.27 -17.15 -12.40
C LYS A 217 6.04 -18.51 -13.04
N THR A 218 5.50 -19.42 -12.25
CA THR A 218 5.24 -20.79 -12.67
C THR A 218 3.83 -20.94 -13.25
N HIS A 219 2.84 -20.15 -12.79
CA HIS A 219 1.45 -20.19 -13.30
C HIS A 219 0.74 -18.83 -13.18
N GLY A 220 -0.38 -18.64 -13.88
CA GLY A 220 -1.23 -17.46 -13.76
C GLY A 220 -2.27 -17.62 -12.66
N GLY A 221 -2.71 -16.52 -12.04
CA GLY A 221 -3.74 -16.54 -11.00
C GLY A 221 -3.61 -15.37 -10.01
N ILE A 222 -4.41 -15.39 -8.95
CA ILE A 222 -4.40 -14.37 -7.90
C ILE A 222 -4.13 -15.02 -6.55
N ALA A 223 -3.12 -14.54 -5.84
CA ALA A 223 -2.84 -14.89 -4.45
C ALA A 223 -3.07 -13.68 -3.55
N ILE A 224 -3.74 -13.88 -2.41
CA ILE A 224 -4.07 -12.84 -1.45
C ILE A 224 -3.59 -13.28 -0.06
N ARG A 225 -3.04 -12.36 0.71
CA ARG A 225 -2.66 -12.60 2.11
C ARG A 225 -2.96 -11.38 2.95
N PHE A 226 -3.40 -11.59 4.19
CA PHE A 226 -3.65 -10.51 5.14
C PHE A 226 -2.71 -10.59 6.34
N ALA A 227 -2.41 -9.44 6.92
CA ALA A 227 -1.68 -9.32 8.18
C ALA A 227 -2.29 -8.22 9.04
N VAL A 228 -2.36 -8.44 10.34
CA VAL A 228 -2.58 -7.36 11.32
C VAL A 228 -1.21 -7.02 11.89
N LEU A 229 -0.83 -5.76 11.77
CA LEU A 229 0.45 -5.23 12.21
C LEU A 229 0.21 -4.22 13.32
N GLN A 230 1.06 -4.24 14.33
CA GLN A 230 1.03 -3.36 15.47
C GLN A 230 2.43 -2.74 15.68
N SER A 231 2.48 -1.47 16.07
CA SER A 231 3.71 -0.82 16.51
C SER A 231 3.89 -1.03 18.01
N SER A 232 5.08 -1.49 18.40
CA SER A 232 5.47 -1.62 19.82
C SER A 232 5.94 -0.29 20.44
N GLU A 233 6.44 0.65 19.62
CA GLU A 233 7.00 1.94 20.03
C GLU A 233 6.14 3.12 19.54
N GLN A 234 4.86 3.14 19.95
CA GLN A 234 3.82 4.06 19.47
C GLN A 234 4.22 5.56 19.48
N THR A 235 4.98 6.01 20.48
CA THR A 235 5.24 7.45 20.67
C THR A 235 6.31 8.00 19.72
N ALA A 236 7.38 7.27 19.44
CA ALA A 236 8.46 7.74 18.58
C ALA A 236 8.11 7.55 17.10
N TRP A 237 7.68 6.34 16.73
CA TRP A 237 7.35 6.01 15.34
C TRP A 237 6.11 6.76 14.82
N GLY A 238 5.09 6.93 15.68
CA GLY A 238 3.90 7.72 15.35
C GLY A 238 4.23 9.21 15.15
N SER A 239 4.97 9.82 16.09
CA SER A 239 5.33 11.24 16.05
C SER A 239 6.21 11.62 14.85
N GLU A 240 7.18 10.76 14.49
CA GLU A 240 7.99 10.94 13.29
C GLU A 240 7.12 10.97 12.03
N ARG A 241 6.16 10.04 11.92
CA ARG A 241 5.23 9.99 10.78
C ARG A 241 4.27 11.14 10.73
N GLU A 242 3.74 11.58 11.86
CA GLU A 242 2.90 12.78 11.92
C GLU A 242 3.67 14.00 11.43
N THR A 243 4.95 14.11 11.80
CA THR A 243 5.83 15.19 11.33
C THR A 243 6.04 15.12 9.82
N ILE A 244 6.30 13.93 9.28
CA ILE A 244 6.45 13.71 7.83
C ILE A 244 5.16 14.06 7.10
N ASP A 245 4.01 13.54 7.55
CA ASP A 245 2.70 13.76 6.93
C ASP A 245 2.35 15.26 6.93
N ALA A 246 2.55 15.95 8.07
CA ALA A 246 2.34 17.40 8.16
C ALA A 246 3.25 18.18 7.20
N SER A 247 4.51 17.76 7.06
CA SER A 247 5.48 18.37 6.13
C SER A 247 5.08 18.17 4.67
N ILE A 248 4.58 16.97 4.31
CA ILE A 248 4.05 16.67 2.97
C ILE A 248 2.85 17.59 2.67
N PHE A 249 1.86 17.66 3.56
CA PHE A 249 0.70 18.53 3.37
C PHE A 249 1.11 19.98 3.22
N ARG A 250 2.02 20.46 4.07
CA ARG A 250 2.53 21.84 4.00
C ARG A 250 3.21 22.12 2.66
N TYR A 251 4.03 21.20 2.17
CA TYR A 251 4.71 21.35 0.89
C TYR A 251 3.73 21.38 -0.28
N VAL A 252 2.72 20.50 -0.27
CA VAL A 252 1.66 20.46 -1.29
C VAL A 252 0.81 21.74 -1.27
N GLU A 253 0.42 22.23 -0.09
CA GLU A 253 -0.34 23.49 0.05
C GLU A 253 0.43 24.71 -0.47
N LEU A 254 1.76 24.75 -0.31
CA LEU A 254 2.58 25.84 -0.84
C LEU A 254 2.50 25.96 -2.37
N HIS A 255 2.31 24.84 -3.09
CA HIS A 255 2.16 24.85 -4.55
C HIS A 255 0.84 25.46 -5.04
N GLU A 256 -0.09 25.79 -4.14
CA GLU A 256 -1.29 26.58 -4.43
C GLU A 256 -1.13 28.06 -4.09
N GLN A 257 -0.16 28.38 -3.23
CA GLN A 257 -0.06 29.70 -2.59
C GLN A 257 1.00 30.60 -3.25
N VAL A 258 2.02 30.01 -3.87
CA VAL A 258 3.14 30.75 -4.45
C VAL A 258 3.51 30.23 -5.84
N GLU A 259 4.25 31.03 -6.60
CA GLU A 259 4.82 30.62 -7.88
C GLU A 259 5.80 29.45 -7.69
N LEU A 260 5.91 28.59 -8.71
CA LEU A 260 6.66 27.33 -8.62
C LEU A 260 8.13 27.53 -8.22
N GLU A 261 8.75 28.63 -8.67
CA GLU A 261 10.14 28.97 -8.38
C GLU A 261 10.37 29.37 -6.92
N GLU A 262 9.33 29.80 -6.19
CA GLU A 262 9.43 30.23 -4.80
C GLU A 262 9.14 29.13 -3.78
N VAL A 263 8.51 28.03 -4.19
CA VAL A 263 8.02 26.97 -3.27
C VAL A 263 9.13 26.44 -2.38
N ASP A 264 10.26 26.00 -2.94
CA ASP A 264 11.33 25.39 -2.15
C ASP A 264 11.94 26.38 -1.17
N GLN A 265 12.20 27.61 -1.61
CA GLN A 265 12.75 28.65 -0.73
C GLN A 265 11.81 28.94 0.44
N ARG A 266 10.50 29.02 0.18
CA ARG A 266 9.49 29.20 1.23
C ARG A 266 9.40 28.02 2.16
N PHE A 267 9.54 26.80 1.62
CA PHE A 267 9.52 25.59 2.42
C PHE A 267 10.77 25.47 3.32
N TYR A 268 11.97 25.73 2.79
CA TYR A 268 13.21 25.82 3.59
C TYR A 268 13.11 26.85 4.72
N GLN A 269 12.47 28.00 4.49
CA GLN A 269 12.28 29.01 5.53
C GLN A 269 11.29 28.60 6.62
N ALA A 270 10.35 27.71 6.31
CA ALA A 270 9.30 27.27 7.22
C ALA A 270 9.71 26.05 8.07
N MET A 271 10.67 25.25 7.59
CA MET A 271 11.07 23.99 8.20
C MET A 271 12.33 24.14 9.05
N GLN A 272 12.37 23.44 10.18
CA GLN A 272 13.54 23.42 11.07
C GLN A 272 14.51 22.27 10.75
N ASP A 273 13.98 21.16 10.25
CA ASP A 273 14.75 19.97 9.89
C ASP A 273 15.19 20.04 8.42
N ALA A 274 16.45 20.38 8.19
CA ALA A 274 17.01 20.50 6.84
C ALA A 274 17.01 19.17 6.07
N GLN A 275 17.25 18.05 6.75
CA GLN A 275 17.31 16.74 6.12
C GLN A 275 15.92 16.30 5.65
N LEU A 276 14.91 16.41 6.52
CA LEU A 276 13.53 16.12 6.13
C LEU A 276 13.06 17.07 5.00
N THR A 277 13.49 18.33 5.03
CA THR A 277 13.15 19.31 3.99
C THR A 277 13.66 18.87 2.62
N GLU A 278 14.94 18.48 2.53
CA GLU A 278 15.55 17.97 1.29
C GLU A 278 14.81 16.71 0.81
N GLN A 279 14.56 15.76 1.71
CA GLN A 279 13.80 14.55 1.37
C GLN A 279 12.38 14.84 0.87
N ILE A 280 11.71 15.85 1.41
CA ILE A 280 10.37 16.24 0.93
C ILE A 280 10.45 16.84 -0.47
N ILE A 281 11.42 17.73 -0.72
CA ILE A 281 11.62 18.38 -2.02
C ILE A 281 11.95 17.34 -3.11
N ASP A 282 12.79 16.35 -2.78
CA ASP A 282 13.23 15.36 -3.76
C ASP A 282 12.17 14.29 -4.06
N PHE A 283 11.45 13.82 -3.04
CA PHE A 283 10.58 12.64 -3.18
C PHE A 283 9.08 12.93 -3.31
N VAL A 284 8.58 14.02 -2.74
CA VAL A 284 7.13 14.33 -2.81
C VAL A 284 6.67 14.61 -4.24
N PRO A 285 7.39 15.37 -5.08
CA PRO A 285 7.00 15.55 -6.48
C PRO A 285 6.89 14.23 -7.25
N LEU A 286 7.81 13.28 -7.00
CA LEU A 286 7.80 11.95 -7.60
C LEU A 286 6.54 11.15 -7.21
N ALA A 287 6.15 11.21 -5.94
CA ALA A 287 4.93 10.57 -5.46
C ALA A 287 3.68 11.25 -6.03
N CYS A 288 3.62 12.58 -6.00
CA CYS A 288 2.51 13.36 -6.55
C CYS A 288 2.26 13.06 -8.03
N ALA A 289 3.34 12.89 -8.82
CA ALA A 289 3.24 12.52 -10.22
C ALA A 289 2.62 11.14 -10.44
N ARG A 290 2.98 10.14 -9.63
CA ARG A 290 2.35 8.81 -9.67
C ARG A 290 0.89 8.86 -9.24
N ILE A 291 0.57 9.68 -8.24
CA ILE A 291 -0.80 9.85 -7.74
C ILE A 291 -1.70 10.52 -8.78
N ALA A 292 -1.19 11.56 -9.45
CA ALA A 292 -1.94 12.37 -10.42
C ALA A 292 -1.96 11.77 -11.84
N PHE A 293 -0.89 11.09 -12.25
CA PHE A 293 -0.67 10.64 -13.63
C PHE A 293 -0.37 9.14 -13.75
N GLY A 294 -0.61 8.36 -12.69
CA GLY A 294 -0.31 6.92 -12.65
C GLY A 294 -0.86 6.14 -13.85
N ASP A 295 -2.09 6.45 -14.28
CA ASP A 295 -2.75 5.78 -15.40
C ASP A 295 -2.18 6.15 -16.79
N LEU A 296 -1.36 7.20 -16.88
CA LEU A 296 -0.81 7.67 -18.16
C LEU A 296 0.49 6.95 -18.55
N VAL A 297 1.24 6.42 -17.58
CA VAL A 297 2.54 5.79 -17.80
C VAL A 297 2.50 4.38 -17.23
N ARG A 298 2.73 3.40 -18.10
CA ARG A 298 2.63 1.97 -17.74
C ARG A 298 3.74 1.53 -16.78
N ASN A 299 4.96 2.04 -16.99
CA ASN A 299 6.16 1.58 -16.30
C ASN A 299 6.86 2.75 -15.59
N TRP A 300 6.36 3.10 -14.41
CA TRP A 300 7.07 4.03 -13.53
C TRP A 300 8.31 3.33 -12.94
N PRO A 301 9.48 4.00 -12.87
CA PRO A 301 10.66 3.42 -12.22
C PRO A 301 10.34 3.11 -10.75
N GLY A 302 10.59 1.90 -10.27
CA GLY A 302 10.43 1.55 -8.85
C GLY A 302 11.64 1.94 -7.99
N GLU A 303 12.74 2.34 -8.64
CA GLU A 303 14.05 2.53 -8.02
C GLU A 303 14.66 3.88 -8.42
N PHE A 304 15.61 4.34 -7.61
CA PHE A 304 16.46 5.48 -7.89
C PHE A 304 17.93 5.17 -7.58
N TYR A 305 18.84 5.96 -8.14
CA TYR A 305 20.25 5.96 -7.79
C TYR A 305 20.59 7.27 -7.10
N ALA A 306 21.28 7.19 -5.96
CA ALA A 306 21.85 8.36 -5.34
C ALA A 306 23.10 8.79 -6.11
N VAL A 307 23.20 10.07 -6.42
CA VAL A 307 24.33 10.67 -7.13
C VAL A 307 25.14 11.49 -6.15
N GLY A 308 26.36 11.06 -5.88
CA GLY A 308 27.33 11.83 -5.10
C GLY A 308 28.26 12.68 -5.99
N PRO A 309 29.10 13.53 -5.37
CA PRO A 309 30.07 14.37 -6.07
C PRO A 309 30.96 13.58 -7.05
N GLY A 310 31.23 14.18 -8.21
CA GLY A 310 31.95 13.56 -9.33
C GLY A 310 31.11 12.58 -10.15
N GLY A 311 29.79 12.55 -9.96
CA GLY A 311 28.86 11.65 -10.66
C GLY A 311 28.93 10.19 -10.21
N ARG A 312 29.33 9.95 -8.95
CA ARG A 312 29.39 8.60 -8.37
C ARG A 312 27.98 8.09 -8.11
N LEU A 313 27.63 6.95 -8.70
CA LEU A 313 26.36 6.26 -8.47
C LEU A 313 26.44 5.29 -7.29
N SER A 314 25.41 5.27 -6.45
CA SER A 314 25.17 4.16 -5.51
C SER A 314 24.60 2.92 -6.22
N SER A 315 24.37 1.83 -5.49
CA SER A 315 23.48 0.75 -5.97
C SER A 315 22.05 1.28 -6.10
N PRO A 316 21.19 0.71 -6.97
CA PRO A 316 19.79 1.12 -7.02
C PRO A 316 19.11 0.92 -5.66
N HIS A 317 18.34 1.91 -5.25
CA HIS A 317 17.52 1.92 -4.04
C HIS A 317 16.04 1.90 -4.43
N ARG A 318 15.20 1.15 -3.71
CA ARG A 318 13.76 1.16 -3.97
C ARG A 318 13.17 2.47 -3.46
N LEU A 319 12.28 3.08 -4.24
CA LEU A 319 11.58 4.29 -3.81
C LEU A 319 10.68 4.04 -2.60
N MET A 320 10.10 2.84 -2.48
CA MET A 320 9.28 2.47 -1.32
C MET A 320 10.08 2.33 -0.02
N ASP A 321 11.41 2.22 -0.10
CA ASP A 321 12.26 2.23 1.09
C ASP A 321 12.48 3.66 1.62
N GLU A 322 12.21 4.69 0.80
CA GLU A 322 12.25 6.10 1.19
C GLU A 322 10.93 6.52 1.84
N VAL A 323 10.99 6.88 3.12
CA VAL A 323 9.80 7.09 3.95
C VAL A 323 8.97 8.26 3.44
N THR A 324 9.57 9.38 3.02
CA THR A 324 8.83 10.54 2.50
C THR A 324 8.08 10.20 1.20
N PHE A 325 8.70 9.41 0.32
CA PHE A 325 8.05 8.89 -0.88
C PHE A 325 6.87 7.99 -0.54
N ALA A 326 7.10 6.96 0.28
CA ALA A 326 6.10 5.98 0.64
C ALA A 326 4.91 6.61 1.41
N ARG A 327 5.17 7.52 2.35
CA ARG A 327 4.13 8.29 3.06
C ARG A 327 3.30 9.12 2.08
N SER A 328 3.94 9.79 1.12
CA SER A 328 3.21 10.56 0.11
C SER A 328 2.25 9.68 -0.71
N ILE A 329 2.67 8.47 -1.10
CA ILE A 329 1.80 7.47 -1.73
C ILE A 329 0.66 7.04 -0.78
N GLY A 330 0.96 6.81 0.49
CA GLY A 330 -0.03 6.48 1.51
C GLY A 330 -1.07 7.58 1.74
N LEU A 331 -0.70 8.85 1.55
CA LEU A 331 -1.60 10.00 1.67
C LEU A 331 -2.44 10.26 0.40
N ALA A 332 -2.33 9.43 -0.64
CA ALA A 332 -2.99 9.65 -1.92
C ALA A 332 -4.51 9.89 -1.83
N PRO A 333 -5.31 9.17 -1.02
CA PRO A 333 -6.74 9.45 -0.91
C PRO A 333 -7.04 10.86 -0.38
N VAL A 334 -6.23 11.35 0.57
CA VAL A 334 -6.37 12.69 1.14
C VAL A 334 -5.90 13.75 0.15
N LEU A 335 -4.75 13.54 -0.49
CA LEU A 335 -4.19 14.47 -1.47
C LEU A 335 -5.06 14.62 -2.73
N ARG A 336 -5.88 13.62 -3.05
CA ARG A 336 -6.87 13.68 -4.15
C ARG A 336 -8.16 14.41 -3.78
N SER A 337 -8.36 14.78 -2.52
CA SER A 337 -9.53 15.56 -2.12
C SER A 337 -9.49 16.96 -2.73
N GLU A 338 -10.68 17.59 -2.87
CA GLU A 338 -10.81 18.94 -3.44
C GLU A 338 -9.89 19.97 -2.76
N ARG A 339 -9.60 19.78 -1.48
CA ARG A 339 -8.72 20.67 -0.70
C ARG A 339 -7.28 20.72 -1.22
N TYR A 340 -6.74 19.60 -1.70
CA TYR A 340 -5.32 19.48 -2.03
C TYR A 340 -5.07 19.23 -3.52
N LEU A 341 -6.12 19.07 -4.31
CA LEU A 341 -6.02 18.60 -5.69
C LEU A 341 -5.18 19.53 -6.58
N ALA A 342 -5.32 20.85 -6.43
CA ALA A 342 -4.56 21.81 -7.24
C ALA A 342 -3.08 21.79 -6.86
N GLY A 343 -2.77 21.78 -5.57
CA GLY A 343 -1.42 21.68 -5.03
C GLY A 343 -0.75 20.37 -5.42
N LEU A 344 -1.48 19.26 -5.35
CA LEU A 344 -1.04 17.94 -5.81
C LEU A 344 -0.63 17.98 -7.28
N GLN A 345 -1.49 18.54 -8.14
CA GLN A 345 -1.21 18.66 -9.59
C GLN A 345 -0.02 19.58 -9.87
N ASN A 346 0.10 20.71 -9.17
CA ASN A 346 1.22 21.62 -9.34
C ASN A 346 2.53 21.04 -8.83
N CYS A 347 2.52 20.33 -7.70
CA CYS A 347 3.66 19.58 -7.18
C CYS A 347 4.08 18.47 -8.15
N ALA A 348 3.13 17.71 -8.70
CA ALA A 348 3.39 16.66 -9.67
C ALA A 348 4.11 17.18 -10.94
N LYS A 349 3.83 18.41 -11.38
CA LYS A 349 4.47 19.04 -12.55
C LYS A 349 5.97 19.26 -12.39
N ARG A 350 6.47 19.26 -11.15
CA ARG A 350 7.90 19.40 -10.85
C ARG A 350 8.66 18.09 -10.98
N SER A 351 7.96 16.97 -11.13
CA SER A 351 8.62 15.69 -11.29
C SER A 351 9.23 15.54 -12.69
N PRO A 352 10.39 14.85 -12.82
CA PRO A 352 10.93 14.46 -14.13
C PRO A 352 9.96 13.56 -14.92
N GLY A 353 9.09 12.81 -14.23
CA GLY A 353 8.05 12.01 -14.86
C GLY A 353 7.02 12.85 -15.61
N PHE A 354 6.59 13.98 -15.03
CA PHE A 354 5.68 14.90 -15.72
C PHE A 354 6.34 15.56 -16.93
N ALA A 355 7.60 16.00 -16.81
CA ALA A 355 8.36 16.55 -17.93
C ALA A 355 8.38 15.59 -19.13
N ALA A 356 8.61 14.29 -18.86
CA ALA A 356 8.58 13.25 -19.89
C ALA A 356 7.19 13.06 -20.51
N ILE A 357 6.11 13.11 -19.71
CA ILE A 357 4.72 13.01 -20.17
C ILE A 357 4.36 14.20 -21.07
N ASP A 358 4.62 15.43 -20.61
CA ASP A 358 4.32 16.66 -21.36
C ASP A 358 5.06 16.70 -22.70
N GLN A 359 6.36 16.34 -22.70
CA GLN A 359 7.14 16.27 -23.92
C GLN A 359 6.61 15.22 -24.91
N THR A 360 6.25 14.03 -24.41
CA THR A 360 5.68 12.95 -25.23
C THR A 360 4.38 13.38 -25.89
N SER A 361 3.54 14.09 -25.13
CA SER A 361 2.29 14.69 -25.62
C SER A 361 2.53 15.72 -26.73
N ARG A 362 3.46 16.67 -26.53
CA ARG A 362 3.83 17.69 -27.52
C ARG A 362 4.38 17.09 -28.82
N ASN A 363 5.03 15.93 -28.73
CA ASN A 363 5.56 15.19 -29.87
C ASN A 363 4.54 14.29 -30.59
N GLY A 364 3.27 14.31 -30.17
CA GLY A 364 2.19 13.50 -30.77
C GLY A 364 2.31 12.00 -30.49
N SER A 365 3.11 11.61 -29.49
CA SER A 365 3.26 10.22 -29.04
C SER A 365 2.34 9.95 -27.86
N LYS A 366 2.00 8.67 -27.64
CA LYS A 366 1.17 8.27 -26.50
C LYS A 366 2.05 8.00 -25.27
N SER A 367 1.64 8.52 -24.12
CA SER A 367 2.34 8.34 -22.84
C SER A 367 2.39 6.88 -22.38
N GLU A 368 1.46 6.03 -22.82
CA GLU A 368 1.45 4.59 -22.50
C GLU A 368 2.72 3.85 -22.99
N ASN A 369 3.41 4.43 -23.98
CA ASN A 369 4.65 3.90 -24.55
C ASN A 369 5.91 4.56 -23.97
N LEU A 370 5.79 5.43 -22.97
CA LEU A 370 6.95 6.02 -22.30
C LEU A 370 7.72 4.94 -21.55
N GLU A 371 9.00 4.82 -21.89
CA GLU A 371 9.99 4.15 -21.05
C GLU A 371 10.78 5.23 -20.30
N LEU A 372 10.53 5.34 -19.00
CA LEU A 372 11.25 6.28 -18.15
C LEU A 372 12.65 5.72 -17.82
N LEU A 373 13.67 6.58 -17.92
CA LEU A 373 15.02 6.26 -17.45
C LEU A 373 15.05 6.08 -15.93
N PRO A 374 16.07 5.41 -15.37
CA PRO A 374 16.26 5.35 -13.93
C PRO A 374 16.29 6.75 -13.30
N LEU A 375 15.67 6.88 -12.12
CA LEU A 375 15.68 8.13 -11.37
C LEU A 375 17.07 8.36 -10.78
N LEU A 376 17.56 9.60 -10.88
CA LEU A 376 18.81 10.05 -10.30
C LEU A 376 18.49 11.15 -9.29
N ILE A 377 18.90 10.96 -8.04
CA ILE A 377 18.65 11.92 -6.96
C ILE A 377 20.01 12.39 -6.43
N PRO A 378 20.32 13.70 -6.48
CA PRO A 378 21.57 14.22 -5.93
C PRO A 378 21.60 14.06 -4.41
N VAL A 379 22.75 13.69 -3.87
CA VAL A 379 23.01 13.60 -2.43
C VAL A 379 24.37 14.23 -2.10
N ASP A 380 24.61 14.53 -0.82
CA ASP A 380 25.90 15.01 -0.31
C ASP A 380 26.47 16.24 -1.06
N GLY A 381 25.59 17.14 -1.51
CA GLY A 381 25.96 18.37 -2.22
C GLY A 381 26.32 18.18 -3.71
N ALA A 382 25.94 17.04 -4.31
CA ALA A 382 26.09 16.83 -5.75
C ALA A 382 25.29 17.86 -6.55
N ASP A 383 25.88 18.37 -7.62
CA ASP A 383 25.27 19.39 -8.47
C ASP A 383 24.74 18.82 -9.80
N GLN A 384 24.24 19.71 -10.67
CA GLN A 384 23.73 19.33 -11.99
C GLN A 384 24.81 18.74 -12.93
N GLU A 385 26.07 19.13 -12.74
CA GLU A 385 27.18 18.60 -13.52
C GLU A 385 27.50 17.16 -13.10
N ASP A 386 27.43 16.86 -11.80
CA ASP A 386 27.56 15.50 -11.27
C ASP A 386 26.48 14.56 -11.81
N ILE A 387 25.22 15.00 -11.85
CA ILE A 387 24.15 14.17 -12.39
C ILE A 387 24.34 13.93 -13.89
N ARG A 388 24.83 14.93 -14.63
CA ARG A 388 25.17 14.78 -16.05
C ARG A 388 26.32 13.79 -16.28
N ILE A 389 27.28 13.71 -15.36
CA ILE A 389 28.35 12.71 -15.38
C ILE A 389 27.77 11.33 -15.09
N ALA A 390 26.97 11.20 -14.04
CA ALA A 390 26.33 9.95 -13.62
C ALA A 390 25.43 9.33 -14.70
N MET A 391 24.72 10.16 -15.46
CA MET A 391 23.90 9.68 -16.59
C MET A 391 24.71 8.94 -17.66
N LYS A 392 25.99 9.27 -17.84
CA LYS A 392 26.85 8.58 -18.81
C LYS A 392 27.34 7.22 -18.31
N SER A 393 27.26 6.97 -17.01
CA SER A 393 27.71 5.72 -16.38
C SER A 393 26.56 4.77 -16.04
N LEU A 394 25.30 5.17 -16.30
CA LEU A 394 24.14 4.29 -16.16
C LEU A 394 24.32 3.03 -17.02
N PRO A 395 24.04 1.83 -16.47
CA PRO A 395 24.13 0.60 -17.23
C PRO A 395 23.19 0.66 -18.44
N ASP A 396 23.64 0.15 -19.59
CA ASP A 396 22.90 0.08 -20.86
C ASP A 396 21.58 -0.72 -20.67
N ARG A 397 20.51 -0.09 -20.16
CA ARG A 397 19.15 -0.50 -20.48
C ARG A 397 18.87 0.02 -21.88
N LYS A 398 19.34 -0.70 -22.90
CA LYS A 398 18.95 -0.41 -24.29
C LYS A 398 17.42 -0.51 -24.37
N PRO A 399 16.70 0.57 -24.70
CA PRO A 399 15.28 0.48 -25.05
C PRO A 399 15.15 -0.56 -26.16
N GLN A 400 14.38 -1.63 -25.95
CA GLN A 400 14.37 -2.74 -26.91
C GLN A 400 13.74 -2.36 -28.25
N THR A 401 12.99 -1.25 -28.33
CA THR A 401 12.44 -0.78 -29.60
C THR A 401 12.22 0.73 -29.61
N LEU A 402 12.64 1.35 -30.71
CA LEU A 402 12.35 2.71 -31.22
C LEU A 402 13.30 3.84 -30.78
N ARG A 403 14.09 4.29 -31.78
CA ARG A 403 14.81 5.56 -31.99
C ARG A 403 15.20 6.37 -30.73
N PRO A 404 16.50 6.64 -30.53
CA PRO A 404 16.98 7.35 -29.34
C PRO A 404 16.68 8.84 -29.47
N TRP A 405 15.77 9.37 -28.66
CA TRP A 405 15.55 10.81 -28.55
C TRP A 405 15.63 11.28 -27.09
N TRP A 406 16.87 11.29 -26.60
CA TRP A 406 17.47 12.06 -25.52
C TRP A 406 16.87 13.49 -25.31
N ARG A 407 16.54 13.88 -24.06
CA ARG A 407 17.18 14.94 -23.21
C ARG A 407 16.24 15.60 -22.17
N PHE A 408 16.49 15.28 -20.90
CA PHE A 408 16.60 16.11 -19.68
C PHE A 408 15.46 16.93 -19.06
N TRP A 409 15.36 16.72 -17.73
CA TRP A 409 14.88 17.56 -16.61
C TRP A 409 13.41 17.95 -16.60
#